data_AF-A0A960L464-F1
#
_entry.id   AF-A0A960L464-F1
#
_cell.length_a   1.000
_cell.length_b   1.000
_cell.length_c   1.000
_cell.angle_alpha   90.00
_cell.angle_beta   90.00
_cell.angle_gamma   90.00
#
_symmetry.space_group_name_H-M   'P 1'
#
loop_
_entity.id
_entity.type
_entity.pdbx_description
1 polymer ?
#
loop_
_entity_poly.entity_id
_entity_poly.type
_entity_poly.pdbx_seq_one_letter_code
_entity_poly.pdbx_strand_id
1 'polypeptide(L)'
;MSTFEEIVAAVDRALAELGFERSSKLRRIVWQGRYDGRPCSVSVAPQSRTRYAGEVRVRQHLGWRLRAEMGLSARVLVFFVRETIAENAVVRWIYRLKRQEVLPVPKVLEGFRVVARQAPWAEALIRDTAAMTAAADLLRDKATAKLAGSVHLGATVETGKIYYASPVLQPADLTAERCLWILAGLEEIAQAAERLPPPANPHVPSRFERFGQENPALVAVACLGCALAFLGGGALVLFALLALLAR
;
A
#
# COMPACT_ATOMS: atom_id res chain seq x y z
N MET A 1 29.74 10.23 -2.65
CA MET A 1 28.55 9.46 -2.21
C MET A 1 27.91 10.26 -1.09
N SER A 2 26.70 10.78 -1.28
CA SER A 2 26.02 11.54 -0.24
C SER A 2 25.60 10.63 0.91
N THR A 3 25.77 11.12 2.14
CA THR A 3 25.31 10.42 3.33
C THR A 3 23.76 10.36 3.36
N PHE A 4 23.18 9.40 4.09
CA PHE A 4 21.73 9.33 4.25
C PHE A 4 21.16 10.62 4.87
N GLU A 5 21.93 11.29 5.72
CA GLU A 5 21.56 12.58 6.32
C GLU A 5 21.49 13.71 5.30
N GLU A 6 22.43 13.80 4.37
CA GLU A 6 22.38 14.77 3.26
C GLU A 6 21.16 14.56 2.36
N ILE A 7 20.85 13.29 2.05
CA ILE A 7 19.68 12.92 1.25
C ILE A 7 18.39 13.34 1.96
N VAL A 8 18.28 13.02 3.25
CA VAL A 8 17.13 13.42 4.06
C VAL A 8 17.02 14.93 4.12
N ALA A 9 18.13 15.67 4.31
CA ALA A 9 18.12 17.13 4.34
C ALA A 9 17.69 17.75 3.01
N ALA A 10 18.07 17.15 1.88
CA ALA A 10 17.61 17.59 0.56
C ALA A 10 16.11 17.39 0.38
N VAL A 11 15.58 16.24 0.79
CA VAL A 11 14.13 15.98 0.81
C VAL A 11 13.41 16.93 1.77
N ASP A 12 14.01 17.21 2.93
CA ASP A 12 13.48 18.11 3.95
C ASP A 12 13.27 19.51 3.39
N ARG A 13 14.30 20.06 2.72
CA ARG A 13 14.22 21.40 2.10
C ARG A 13 13.13 21.46 1.03
N ALA A 14 13.09 20.49 0.12
CA ALA A 14 12.11 20.49 -0.97
C ALA A 14 10.67 20.33 -0.47
N LEU A 15 10.44 19.52 0.56
CA LEU A 15 9.11 19.38 1.14
C LEU A 15 8.73 20.59 2.00
N ALA A 16 9.70 21.22 2.69
CA ALA A 16 9.46 22.45 3.45
C ALA A 16 9.06 23.62 2.55
N GLU A 17 9.62 23.73 1.34
CA GLU A 17 9.20 24.72 0.33
C GLU A 17 7.72 24.56 -0.08
N LEU A 18 7.19 23.33 0.00
CA LEU A 18 5.77 23.02 -0.20
C LEU A 18 4.93 23.14 1.07
N GLY A 19 5.49 23.66 2.16
CA GLY A 19 4.80 23.81 3.44
C GLY A 19 4.58 22.50 4.20
N PHE A 20 5.41 21.47 3.95
CA PHE A 20 5.42 20.28 4.80
C PHE A 20 6.30 20.50 6.02
N GLU A 21 5.79 20.05 7.16
CA GLU A 21 6.50 20.01 8.42
C GLU A 21 7.03 18.61 8.69
N ARG A 22 8.31 18.53 9.06
CA ARG A 22 8.93 17.28 9.44
C ARG A 22 8.59 16.92 10.88
N SER A 23 8.16 15.69 11.06
CA SER A 23 8.07 15.02 12.35
C SER A 23 8.84 13.69 12.30
N SER A 24 9.56 13.39 13.38
CA SER A 24 10.18 12.08 13.56
C SER A 24 9.36 11.24 14.52
N LYS A 25 8.92 10.05 14.09
CA LYS A 25 8.33 9.04 14.98
C LYS A 25 9.14 7.76 14.88
N LEU A 26 9.86 7.39 15.94
CA LEU A 26 10.77 6.23 15.95
C LEU A 26 11.82 6.31 14.81
N ARG A 27 12.17 5.17 14.20
CA ARG A 27 13.06 5.06 13.03
C ARG A 27 12.40 5.49 11.71
N ARG A 28 11.25 6.18 11.75
CA ARG A 28 10.52 6.67 10.56
C ARG A 28 10.57 8.20 10.55
N ILE A 29 10.94 8.75 9.41
CA ILE A 29 10.84 10.19 9.14
C ILE A 29 9.52 10.42 8.43
N VAL A 30 8.74 11.39 8.88
CA VAL A 30 7.43 11.73 8.33
C VAL A 30 7.40 13.23 8.06
N TRP A 31 6.92 13.61 6.89
CA TRP A 31 6.59 14.98 6.52
C TRP A 31 5.09 15.06 6.39
N GLN A 32 4.47 16.06 7.00
CA GLN A 32 3.02 16.29 6.95
C GLN A 32 2.77 17.71 6.46
N GLY A 33 1.83 17.86 5.54
CA GLY A 33 1.56 19.17 4.96
C GLY A 33 0.33 19.13 4.06
N ARG A 34 0.28 20.07 3.12
CA ARG A 34 -0.72 20.08 2.07
C ARG A 34 -0.04 20.11 0.72
N TYR A 35 -0.55 19.35 -0.23
CA TYR A 35 -0.15 19.40 -1.63
C TYR A 35 -1.38 19.72 -2.46
N ASP A 36 -1.32 20.78 -3.27
CA ASP A 36 -2.47 21.31 -4.03
C ASP A 36 -3.77 21.42 -3.20
N GLY A 37 -3.62 21.93 -1.97
CA GLY A 37 -4.74 22.07 -1.04
C GLY A 37 -5.20 20.78 -0.35
N ARG A 38 -4.62 19.61 -0.62
CA ARG A 38 -5.00 18.33 0.02
C ARG A 38 -4.09 17.98 1.20
N PRO A 39 -4.63 17.52 2.35
CA PRO A 39 -3.81 16.96 3.41
C PRO A 39 -2.98 15.79 2.89
N CYS A 40 -1.67 15.84 3.11
CA CYS A 40 -0.74 14.85 2.60
C CYS A 40 0.32 14.49 3.64
N SER A 41 0.82 13.26 3.57
CA SER A 41 2.02 12.87 4.31
C SER A 41 2.96 12.08 3.42
N VAL A 42 4.25 12.37 3.52
CA VAL A 42 5.33 11.58 2.93
C VAL A 42 6.12 10.99 4.08
N SER A 43 6.59 9.76 3.95
CA SER A 43 7.40 9.15 5.00
C SER A 43 8.39 8.15 4.48
N VAL A 44 9.51 8.04 5.19
CA VAL A 44 10.61 7.15 4.86
C VAL A 44 10.92 6.29 6.08
N ALA A 45 10.98 4.97 5.89
CA ALA A 45 11.27 4.00 6.94
C ALA A 45 12.30 2.96 6.50
N PRO A 46 13.29 2.61 7.35
CA PRO A 46 14.31 1.62 7.00
C PRO A 46 13.68 0.24 6.90
N GLN A 47 14.08 -0.50 5.87
CA GLN A 47 13.71 -1.89 5.68
C GLN A 47 14.90 -2.78 6.03
N SER A 48 14.61 -3.87 6.73
CA SER A 48 15.62 -4.82 7.18
C SER A 48 15.07 -6.22 7.12
N ARG A 49 15.92 -7.19 6.84
CA ARG A 49 15.58 -8.62 6.91
C ARG A 49 16.44 -9.31 7.96
N THR A 50 15.83 -10.21 8.72
CA THR A 50 16.57 -11.14 9.56
C THR A 50 17.16 -12.23 8.68
N ARG A 51 18.47 -12.45 8.76
CA ARG A 51 19.18 -13.58 8.15
C ARG A 51 19.78 -14.42 9.27
N TYR A 52 19.73 -15.74 9.10
CA TYR A 52 20.40 -16.69 9.96
C TYR A 52 21.68 -17.16 9.25
N ALA A 53 22.81 -17.12 9.95
CA ALA A 53 24.10 -17.62 9.49
C ALA A 53 24.62 -18.59 10.56
N GLY A 54 24.33 -19.89 10.38
CA GLY A 54 24.42 -20.86 11.47
C GLY A 54 23.44 -20.50 12.58
N GLU A 55 23.92 -20.49 13.82
CA GLU A 55 23.13 -20.11 15.02
C GLU A 55 23.02 -18.59 15.20
N VAL A 56 23.76 -17.80 14.42
CA VAL A 56 23.80 -16.34 14.58
C VAL A 56 22.67 -15.67 13.81
N ARG A 57 21.87 -14.89 14.55
CA ARG A 57 20.83 -14.02 13.98
C ARG A 57 21.41 -12.67 13.62
N VAL A 58 21.47 -12.34 12.33
CA VAL A 58 21.96 -11.05 11.81
C VAL A 58 20.81 -10.25 11.21
N ARG A 59 20.76 -8.95 11.49
CA ARG A 59 19.80 -8.03 10.87
C ARG A 59 20.46 -7.29 9.72
N GLN A 60 20.12 -7.67 8.50
CA GLN A 60 20.64 -7.03 7.29
C GLN A 60 19.76 -5.84 6.91
N HIS A 61 20.35 -4.65 6.77
CA HIS A 61 19.67 -3.50 6.19
C HIS A 61 19.51 -3.70 4.69
N LEU A 62 18.29 -3.49 4.18
CA LEU A 62 17.97 -3.67 2.75
C LEU A 62 17.88 -2.35 1.99
N GLY A 63 17.69 -1.24 2.71
CA GLY A 63 17.39 0.07 2.15
C GLY A 63 16.19 0.70 2.85
N TRP A 64 15.44 1.51 2.12
CA TRP A 64 14.39 2.36 2.65
C TRP A 64 13.08 2.18 1.90
N ARG A 65 11.95 2.36 2.57
CA ARG A 65 10.65 2.41 1.90
C ARG A 65 10.07 3.80 2.09
N LEU A 66 9.75 4.42 0.97
CA LEU A 66 9.01 5.67 0.90
C LEU A 66 7.52 5.36 0.79
N ARG A 67 6.71 6.09 1.53
CA ARG A 67 5.25 6.05 1.45
C ARG A 67 4.71 7.46 1.34
N ALA A 68 3.72 7.65 0.49
CA ALA A 68 2.95 8.88 0.40
C ALA A 68 1.47 8.57 0.60
N GLU A 69 0.78 9.42 1.34
CA GLU A 69 -0.65 9.36 1.56
C GLU A 69 -1.23 10.73 1.26
N MET A 70 -2.32 10.79 0.50
CA MET A 70 -2.99 12.04 0.16
C MET A 70 -4.49 11.91 0.40
N GLY A 71 -5.10 12.97 0.93
CA GLY A 71 -6.53 13.02 1.24
C GLY A 71 -7.39 12.97 -0.02
N LEU A 72 -8.47 12.21 0.06
CA LEU A 72 -9.46 12.06 -1.01
C LEU A 72 -10.87 12.25 -0.43
N SER A 73 -11.73 12.99 -1.11
CA SER A 73 -13.13 13.14 -0.70
C SER A 73 -13.94 11.86 -0.90
N ALA A 74 -13.65 11.09 -1.95
CA ALA A 74 -14.34 9.85 -2.28
C ALA A 74 -13.99 8.71 -1.30
N ARG A 75 -14.99 8.16 -0.62
CA ARG A 75 -14.84 6.98 0.25
C ARG A 75 -14.99 5.70 -0.54
N VAL A 76 -13.89 5.28 -1.17
CA VAL A 76 -13.85 4.12 -2.06
C VAL A 76 -12.80 3.12 -1.62
N LEU A 77 -12.93 1.90 -2.13
CA LEU A 77 -11.93 0.85 -1.98
C LEU A 77 -11.55 0.34 -3.36
N VAL A 78 -10.38 0.76 -3.84
CA VAL A 78 -9.84 0.46 -5.17
C VAL A 78 -8.36 0.11 -5.04
N PHE A 79 -7.96 -1.08 -5.49
CA PHE A 79 -6.58 -1.56 -5.45
C PHE A 79 -6.09 -1.91 -6.83
N PHE A 80 -4.82 -1.62 -7.10
CA PHE A 80 -4.12 -2.13 -8.27
C PHE A 80 -3.31 -3.37 -7.86
N VAL A 81 -3.56 -4.48 -8.52
CA VAL A 81 -2.93 -5.77 -8.21
C VAL A 81 -2.38 -6.39 -9.49
N ARG A 82 -1.33 -7.19 -9.36
CA ARG A 82 -0.83 -7.96 -10.51
C ARG A 82 -1.91 -8.92 -11.00
N GLU A 83 -2.00 -9.05 -12.32
CA GLU A 83 -2.93 -9.96 -12.98
C GLU A 83 -2.78 -11.39 -12.47
N THR A 84 -1.56 -11.90 -12.37
CA THR A 84 -1.30 -13.26 -11.85
C THR A 84 -1.84 -13.50 -10.43
N ILE A 85 -1.91 -12.45 -9.61
CA ILE A 85 -2.50 -12.54 -8.25
C ILE A 85 -4.02 -12.44 -8.34
N ALA A 86 -4.54 -11.51 -9.13
CA ALA A 86 -5.98 -11.31 -9.32
C ALA A 86 -6.68 -12.50 -10.01
N GLU A 87 -5.94 -13.31 -10.75
CA GLU A 87 -6.44 -14.50 -11.43
C GLU A 87 -6.43 -15.76 -10.56
N ASN A 88 -5.72 -15.73 -9.43
CA ASN A 88 -5.69 -16.85 -8.50
C ASN A 88 -7.09 -17.13 -7.93
N ALA A 89 -7.55 -18.38 -8.03
CA ALA A 89 -8.91 -18.77 -7.63
C ALA A 89 -9.22 -18.54 -6.14
N VAL A 90 -8.23 -18.76 -5.25
CA VAL A 90 -8.37 -18.52 -3.81
C VAL A 90 -8.49 -17.02 -3.54
N VAL A 91 -7.65 -16.22 -4.20
CA VAL A 91 -7.69 -14.76 -4.07
C VAL A 91 -9.02 -14.19 -4.59
N ARG A 92 -9.51 -14.65 -5.75
CA ARG A 92 -10.83 -14.28 -6.28
C ARG A 92 -11.96 -14.68 -5.34
N TRP A 93 -11.86 -15.84 -4.71
CA TRP A 93 -12.83 -16.26 -3.70
C TRP A 93 -12.82 -15.31 -2.49
N ILE A 94 -11.64 -14.91 -1.99
CA ILE A 94 -11.52 -13.90 -0.93
C ILE A 94 -12.12 -12.55 -1.35
N TYR A 95 -11.88 -12.09 -2.58
CA TYR A 95 -12.47 -10.85 -3.09
C TYR A 95 -14.00 -10.92 -3.11
N ARG A 96 -14.58 -12.04 -3.60
CA ARG A 96 -16.04 -12.24 -3.57
C ARG A 96 -16.61 -12.21 -2.15
N LEU A 97 -15.96 -12.84 -1.18
CA LEU A 97 -16.37 -12.76 0.23
C LEU A 97 -16.37 -11.32 0.76
N LYS A 98 -15.41 -10.50 0.31
CA LYS A 98 -15.30 -9.08 0.66
C LYS A 98 -16.18 -8.16 -0.18
N ARG A 99 -17.02 -8.71 -1.07
CA ARG A 99 -17.84 -7.97 -2.05
C ARG A 99 -17.00 -7.05 -2.93
N GLN A 100 -15.85 -7.56 -3.37
CA GLN A 100 -14.92 -6.88 -4.27
C GLN A 100 -14.93 -7.58 -5.63
N GLU A 101 -14.85 -6.78 -6.68
CA GLU A 101 -14.85 -7.22 -8.06
C GLU A 101 -13.51 -6.95 -8.71
N VAL A 102 -13.07 -7.86 -9.60
CA VAL A 102 -11.86 -7.70 -10.41
C VAL A 102 -12.27 -7.10 -11.74
N LEU A 103 -11.77 -5.90 -12.03
CA LEU A 103 -12.10 -5.12 -13.21
C LEU A 103 -10.96 -5.18 -14.24
N PRO A 104 -11.30 -5.16 -15.55
CA PRO A 104 -10.31 -4.97 -16.60
C PRO A 104 -9.71 -3.56 -16.54
N VAL A 105 -8.54 -3.39 -17.13
CA VAL A 105 -7.80 -2.12 -17.14
C VAL A 105 -7.35 -1.76 -18.55
N PRO A 106 -7.10 -0.47 -18.86
CA PRO A 106 -6.54 -0.07 -20.15
C PRO A 106 -5.13 -0.64 -20.35
N LYS A 107 -4.70 -0.66 -21.61
CA LYS A 107 -3.38 -1.19 -22.03
C LYS A 107 -2.19 -0.57 -21.28
N VAL A 108 -2.30 0.70 -20.87
CA VAL A 108 -1.25 1.37 -20.09
C VAL A 108 -0.95 0.65 -18.77
N LEU A 109 -1.90 -0.10 -18.22
CA LEU A 109 -1.79 -0.93 -17.01
C LEU A 109 -1.65 -2.43 -17.31
N GLU A 110 -1.13 -2.80 -18.49
CA GLU A 110 -0.86 -4.21 -18.84
C GLU A 110 -0.08 -4.94 -17.73
N GLY A 111 -0.53 -6.16 -17.41
CA GLY A 111 -0.02 -6.98 -16.29
C GLY A 111 -0.64 -6.67 -14.92
N PHE A 112 -1.57 -5.72 -14.85
CA PHE A 112 -2.34 -5.38 -13.65
C PHE A 112 -3.85 -5.58 -13.85
N ARG A 113 -4.57 -5.63 -12.73
CA ARG A 113 -6.03 -5.58 -12.63
C ARG A 113 -6.40 -4.58 -11.54
N VAL A 114 -7.59 -4.01 -11.64
CA VAL A 114 -8.17 -3.21 -10.56
C VAL A 114 -9.12 -4.07 -9.77
N VAL A 115 -9.04 -4.02 -8.44
CA VAL A 115 -9.98 -4.66 -7.53
C VAL A 115 -10.75 -3.58 -6.81
N ALA A 116 -12.07 -3.55 -6.96
CA ALA A 116 -12.90 -2.50 -6.41
C ALA A 116 -14.10 -3.05 -5.65
N ARG A 117 -14.48 -2.38 -4.56
CA ARG A 117 -15.78 -2.63 -3.90
C ARG A 117 -16.91 -1.85 -4.58
N GLN A 118 -16.61 -0.66 -5.09
CA GLN A 118 -17.53 0.19 -5.83
C GLN A 118 -17.25 0.05 -7.34
N ALA A 119 -17.59 -1.11 -7.92
CA ALA A 119 -17.22 -1.44 -9.30
C ALA A 119 -17.64 -0.39 -10.34
N PRO A 120 -18.90 0.09 -10.40
CA PRO A 120 -19.29 1.08 -11.40
C PRO A 120 -18.54 2.42 -11.27
N TRP A 121 -18.22 2.82 -10.04
CA TRP A 121 -17.45 4.03 -9.78
C TRP A 121 -15.98 3.85 -10.23
N ALA A 122 -15.38 2.70 -9.91
CA ALA A 122 -14.02 2.39 -10.30
C ALA A 122 -13.87 2.26 -11.82
N GLU A 123 -14.86 1.68 -12.52
CA GLU A 123 -14.90 1.66 -13.98
C GLU A 123 -14.88 3.06 -14.60
N ALA A 124 -15.56 4.02 -13.99
CA ALA A 124 -15.52 5.41 -14.44
C ALA A 124 -14.13 6.03 -14.26
N LEU A 125 -13.46 5.76 -13.14
CA LEU A 125 -12.07 6.19 -12.91
C LEU A 125 -11.10 5.56 -13.90
N ILE A 126 -11.27 4.27 -14.19
CA ILE A 126 -10.41 3.51 -15.12
C ILE A 126 -10.46 4.07 -16.55
N ARG A 127 -11.53 4.77 -16.93
CA ARG A 127 -11.67 5.43 -18.24
C ARG A 127 -10.86 6.72 -18.34
N ASP A 128 -10.43 7.32 -17.22
CA ASP A 128 -9.56 8.49 -17.24
C ASP A 128 -8.12 8.07 -17.60
N THR A 129 -7.70 8.40 -18.81
CA THR A 129 -6.41 7.96 -19.35
C THR A 129 -5.23 8.62 -18.64
N ALA A 130 -5.37 9.88 -18.21
CA ALA A 130 -4.30 10.59 -17.53
C ALA A 130 -4.07 9.97 -16.14
N ALA A 131 -5.15 9.72 -15.39
CA ALA A 131 -5.08 9.06 -14.10
C ALA A 131 -4.50 7.64 -14.19
N MET A 132 -4.91 6.85 -15.20
CA MET A 132 -4.37 5.49 -15.39
C MET A 132 -2.91 5.48 -15.85
N THR A 133 -2.46 6.51 -16.56
CA THR A 133 -1.05 6.68 -16.92
C THR A 133 -0.22 7.01 -15.68
N ALA A 134 -0.66 7.99 -14.87
CA ALA A 134 -0.03 8.30 -13.59
C ALA A 134 0.03 7.08 -12.66
N ALA A 135 -1.06 6.31 -12.56
CA ALA A 135 -1.09 5.08 -11.78
C ALA A 135 -0.10 4.04 -12.32
N ALA A 136 -0.01 3.86 -13.64
CA ALA A 136 0.92 2.93 -14.26
C ALA A 136 2.38 3.31 -13.99
N ASP A 137 2.72 4.60 -14.09
CA ASP A 137 4.08 5.10 -13.84
C ASP A 137 4.48 4.88 -12.37
N LEU A 138 3.57 5.15 -11.43
CA LEU A 138 3.79 4.87 -10.00
C LEU A 138 3.92 3.37 -9.71
N LEU A 139 3.10 2.52 -10.32
CA LEU A 139 3.15 1.06 -10.12
C LEU A 139 4.42 0.43 -10.70
N ARG A 140 4.91 0.99 -11.81
CA ARG A 140 6.14 0.58 -12.50
C ARG A 140 7.39 1.27 -11.97
N ASP A 141 7.30 2.06 -10.91
CA ASP A 141 8.44 2.76 -10.33
C ASP A 141 9.63 1.82 -10.10
N LYS A 142 10.73 1.98 -10.86
CA LYS A 142 11.94 1.13 -10.87
C LYS A 142 11.70 -0.36 -11.22
N ALA A 143 10.54 -0.75 -11.74
CA ALA A 143 10.25 -2.15 -12.06
C ALA A 143 11.02 -2.63 -13.30
N THR A 144 12.10 -3.38 -13.10
CA THR A 144 12.68 -4.25 -14.14
C THR A 144 12.16 -5.69 -14.10
N ALA A 145 11.46 -6.14 -13.04
CA ALA A 145 10.84 -7.50 -13.05
C ALA A 145 9.79 -7.83 -11.95
N LYS A 146 9.77 -7.15 -10.80
CA LYS A 146 8.91 -7.50 -9.65
C LYS A 146 8.13 -6.29 -9.15
N LEU A 147 6.99 -6.52 -8.47
CA LEU A 147 6.17 -5.49 -7.80
C LEU A 147 7.10 -4.46 -7.16
N ALA A 148 7.14 -3.27 -7.75
CA ALA A 148 8.08 -2.26 -7.32
C ALA A 148 7.32 -1.23 -6.48
N GLY A 149 6.35 -0.51 -7.05
CA GLY A 149 5.41 0.31 -6.29
C GLY A 149 4.08 -0.38 -5.95
N SER A 150 3.31 0.19 -5.03
CA SER A 150 1.89 -0.14 -4.84
C SER A 150 1.08 1.14 -4.73
N VAL A 151 -0.01 1.22 -5.49
CA VAL A 151 -1.00 2.31 -5.42
C VAL A 151 -2.33 1.71 -4.99
N HIS A 152 -3.04 2.37 -4.08
CA HIS A 152 -4.42 2.03 -3.75
C HIS A 152 -5.20 3.23 -3.23
N LEU A 153 -6.49 3.26 -3.51
CA LEU A 153 -7.45 4.18 -2.93
C LEU A 153 -8.19 3.40 -1.83
N GLY A 154 -8.10 3.90 -0.60
CA GLY A 154 -8.71 3.28 0.57
C GLY A 154 -9.56 4.28 1.33
N ALA A 155 -10.70 3.81 1.83
CA ALA A 155 -11.50 4.58 2.75
C ALA A 155 -10.91 4.50 4.17
N THR A 156 -10.81 5.64 4.81
CA THR A 156 -10.57 5.79 6.24
C THR A 156 -11.90 5.97 6.99
N VAL A 157 -11.81 6.06 8.32
CA VAL A 157 -12.98 6.31 9.20
C VAL A 157 -13.74 7.57 8.79
N GLU A 158 -13.02 8.62 8.40
CA GLU A 158 -13.58 9.96 8.16
C GLU A 158 -13.64 10.33 6.67
N THR A 159 -12.64 9.93 5.87
CA THR A 159 -12.48 10.37 4.47
C THR A 159 -12.00 9.21 3.57
N GLY A 160 -11.74 9.49 2.29
CA GLY A 160 -10.89 8.65 1.46
C GLY A 160 -9.41 9.04 1.59
N LYS A 161 -8.53 8.14 1.18
CA LYS A 161 -7.12 8.40 0.96
C LYS A 161 -6.64 7.66 -0.28
N ILE A 162 -5.70 8.26 -0.99
CA ILE A 162 -4.86 7.55 -1.95
C ILE A 162 -3.49 7.31 -1.30
N TYR A 163 -2.98 6.10 -1.51
CA TYR A 163 -1.77 5.60 -0.89
C TYR A 163 -0.81 5.15 -1.98
N TYR A 164 0.45 5.53 -1.81
CA TYR A 164 1.58 4.99 -2.53
C TYR A 164 2.60 4.40 -1.56
N ALA A 165 3.17 3.25 -1.90
CA ALA A 165 4.36 2.72 -1.25
C ALA A 165 5.38 2.27 -2.30
N SER A 166 6.62 2.71 -2.11
CA SER A 166 7.73 2.42 -3.00
C SER A 166 8.26 0.99 -2.83
N PRO A 167 9.12 0.54 -3.77
CA PRO A 167 9.97 -0.62 -3.52
C PRO A 167 10.96 -0.29 -2.40
N VAL A 168 11.80 -1.27 -2.04
CA VAL A 168 12.95 -0.96 -1.20
C VAL A 168 13.96 -0.16 -2.04
N LEU A 169 14.15 1.09 -1.67
CA LEU A 169 15.01 2.09 -2.31
C LEU A 169 16.40 2.07 -1.67
N GLN A 170 17.43 2.28 -2.49
CA GLN A 170 18.76 2.63 -1.98
C GLN A 170 18.80 4.12 -1.62
N PRO A 171 19.76 4.58 -0.79
CA PRO A 171 19.85 5.99 -0.43
C PRO A 171 19.88 6.93 -1.65
N ALA A 172 20.63 6.59 -2.71
CA ALA A 172 20.71 7.38 -3.93
C ALA A 172 19.37 7.53 -4.69
N ASP A 173 18.41 6.65 -4.43
CA ASP A 173 17.08 6.66 -5.05
C ASP A 173 16.05 7.49 -4.26
N LEU A 174 16.38 7.92 -3.04
CA LEU A 174 15.59 8.82 -2.23
C LEU A 174 15.94 10.26 -2.60
N THR A 175 15.20 10.87 -3.53
CA THR A 175 15.45 12.25 -3.95
C THR A 175 14.21 13.11 -3.75
N ALA A 176 14.43 14.42 -3.62
CA ALA A 176 13.36 15.41 -3.59
C ALA A 176 12.48 15.31 -4.85
N GLU A 177 13.11 15.26 -6.02
CA GLU A 177 12.43 15.11 -7.32
C GLU A 177 11.49 13.90 -7.34
N ARG A 178 11.91 12.77 -6.74
CA ARG A 178 11.06 11.59 -6.66
C ARG A 178 9.87 11.78 -5.73
N CYS A 179 10.07 12.41 -4.56
CA CYS A 179 8.97 12.76 -3.67
C CYS A 179 7.93 13.63 -4.42
N LEU A 180 8.40 14.64 -5.15
CA LEU A 180 7.55 15.54 -5.94
C LEU A 180 6.82 14.80 -7.06
N TRP A 181 7.52 13.96 -7.82
CA TRP A 181 6.92 13.12 -8.86
C TRP A 181 5.83 12.20 -8.32
N ILE A 182 6.05 11.61 -7.13
CA ILE A 182 5.02 10.78 -6.47
C ILE A 182 3.82 11.62 -6.08
N LEU A 183 4.03 12.78 -5.46
CA LEU A 183 2.95 13.68 -5.05
C LEU A 183 2.13 14.16 -6.25
N ALA A 184 2.78 14.55 -7.35
CA ALA A 184 2.11 14.94 -8.59
C ALA A 184 1.30 13.78 -9.19
N GLY A 185 1.86 12.57 -9.23
CA GLY A 185 1.13 11.40 -9.72
C GLY A 185 -0.08 11.03 -8.85
N LEU A 186 0.04 11.18 -7.53
CA LEU A 186 -1.09 10.99 -6.61
C LEU A 186 -2.17 12.07 -6.79
N GLU A 187 -1.77 13.33 -7.01
CA GLU A 187 -2.68 14.44 -7.27
C GLU A 187 -3.49 14.20 -8.54
N GLU A 188 -2.83 13.83 -9.65
CA GLU A 188 -3.50 13.53 -10.93
C GLU A 188 -4.61 12.48 -10.76
N ILE A 189 -4.32 11.40 -10.01
CA ILE A 189 -5.29 10.34 -9.73
C ILE A 189 -6.41 10.86 -8.79
N ALA A 190 -6.06 11.67 -7.78
CA ALA A 190 -7.02 12.24 -6.86
C ALA A 190 -7.99 13.20 -7.56
N GLN A 191 -7.49 14.09 -8.43
CA GLN A 191 -8.31 15.01 -9.21
C GLN A 191 -9.28 14.25 -10.13
N ALA A 192 -8.81 13.21 -10.81
CA ALA A 192 -9.69 12.37 -11.63
C ALA A 192 -10.77 11.68 -10.80
N ALA A 193 -10.41 11.14 -9.63
CA ALA A 193 -11.37 10.52 -8.72
C ALA A 193 -12.43 11.50 -8.19
N GLU A 194 -12.07 12.76 -7.96
CA GLU A 194 -13.01 13.77 -7.43
C GLU A 194 -13.86 14.45 -8.49
N ARG A 195 -13.47 14.37 -9.77
CA ARG A 195 -14.34 14.73 -10.89
C ARG A 195 -15.53 13.78 -11.04
N LEU A 196 -15.45 12.57 -10.49
CA LEU A 196 -16.53 11.60 -10.51
C LEU A 196 -17.61 11.93 -9.48
N PRO A 197 -18.89 11.63 -9.77
CA PRO A 197 -19.91 11.70 -8.75
C PRO A 197 -19.56 10.78 -7.56
N PRO A 198 -19.96 11.12 -6.33
CA PRO A 198 -19.77 10.25 -5.18
C PRO A 198 -20.29 8.84 -5.45
N PRO A 199 -19.62 7.78 -4.96
CA PRO A 199 -20.08 6.42 -5.16
C PRO A 199 -21.46 6.22 -4.52
N ALA A 200 -22.38 5.57 -5.23
CA ALA A 200 -23.74 5.30 -4.74
C ALA A 200 -23.75 4.53 -3.40
N ASN A 201 -22.75 3.67 -3.18
CA ASN A 201 -22.53 2.93 -1.94
C ASN A 201 -21.10 3.18 -1.42
N PRO A 202 -20.86 4.30 -0.72
CA PRO A 202 -19.54 4.63 -0.17
C PRO A 202 -19.06 3.52 0.78
N HIS A 203 -17.75 3.24 0.78
CA HIS A 203 -17.20 2.27 1.74
C HIS A 203 -17.27 2.84 3.15
N VAL A 204 -18.05 2.18 3.99
CA VAL A 204 -18.08 2.43 5.43
C VAL A 204 -17.22 1.38 6.11
N PRO A 205 -16.13 1.77 6.80
CA PRO A 205 -15.31 0.84 7.54
C PRO A 205 -16.13 0.08 8.58
N SER A 206 -16.06 -1.25 8.54
CA SER A 206 -16.71 -2.11 9.54
C SER A 206 -16.18 -1.83 10.95
N ARG A 207 -16.88 -2.28 12.00
CA ARG A 207 -16.38 -2.15 13.39
C ARG A 207 -15.00 -2.77 13.57
N PHE A 208 -14.74 -3.90 12.90
CA PHE A 208 -13.44 -4.57 12.94
C PHE A 208 -12.37 -3.79 12.16
N GLU A 209 -12.72 -3.22 11.01
CA GLU A 209 -11.80 -2.37 10.24
C GLU A 209 -11.46 -1.09 11.01
N ARG A 210 -12.43 -0.45 11.66
CA ARG A 210 -12.19 0.70 12.55
C ARG A 210 -11.29 0.32 13.71
N PHE A 211 -11.63 -0.76 14.42
CA PHE A 211 -10.81 -1.27 15.52
C PHE A 211 -9.38 -1.57 15.06
N GLY A 212 -9.19 -2.13 13.86
CA GLY A 212 -7.87 -2.41 13.32
C GLY A 212 -7.10 -1.16 12.86
N GLN A 213 -7.81 -0.14 12.37
CA GLN A 213 -7.20 1.16 12.05
C GLN A 213 -6.77 1.90 13.33
N GLU A 214 -7.57 1.82 14.39
CA GLU A 214 -7.30 2.44 15.69
C GLU A 214 -6.26 1.65 16.52
N ASN A 215 -6.26 0.32 16.41
CA ASN A 215 -5.47 -0.60 17.25
C ASN A 215 -4.68 -1.63 16.41
N PRO A 216 -3.75 -1.17 15.55
CA PRO A 216 -3.02 -2.07 14.63
C PRO A 216 -2.19 -3.14 15.36
N ALA A 217 -1.71 -2.86 16.58
CA ALA A 217 -0.96 -3.83 17.39
C ALA A 217 -1.83 -5.01 17.86
N LEU A 218 -3.09 -4.76 18.26
CA LEU A 218 -3.99 -5.79 18.74
C LEU A 218 -4.45 -6.72 17.61
N VAL A 219 -4.67 -6.17 16.40
CA VAL A 219 -4.95 -7.00 15.23
C VAL A 219 -3.78 -7.93 14.89
N ALA A 220 -2.54 -7.44 14.96
CA ALA A 220 -1.36 -8.27 14.72
C ALA A 220 -1.26 -9.44 15.73
N VAL A 221 -1.55 -9.19 17.01
CA VAL A 221 -1.58 -10.24 18.05
C VAL A 221 -2.70 -11.26 17.79
N ALA A 222 -3.90 -10.79 17.43
CA ALA A 222 -5.02 -11.67 17.09
C ALA A 222 -4.71 -12.56 15.88
N CYS A 223 -4.13 -12.00 14.81
CA CYS A 223 -3.70 -12.76 13.65
C CYS A 223 -2.64 -13.80 13.99
N LEU A 224 -1.68 -13.47 14.86
CA LEU A 224 -0.67 -14.42 15.35
C LEU A 224 -1.32 -15.55 16.14
N GLY A 225 -2.26 -15.24 17.03
CA GLY A 225 -3.02 -16.23 17.79
C GLY A 225 -3.80 -17.20 16.89
N CYS A 226 -4.50 -16.68 15.87
CA CYS A 226 -5.19 -17.52 14.88
C CYS A 226 -4.22 -18.41 14.08
N ALA A 227 -3.06 -17.87 13.67
CA ALA A 227 -2.05 -18.64 12.96
C ALA A 227 -1.47 -19.77 13.82
N LEU A 228 -1.19 -19.50 15.09
CA LEU A 228 -0.73 -20.51 16.04
C LEU A 228 -1.79 -21.59 16.31
N ALA A 229 -3.06 -21.20 16.45
CA ALA A 229 -4.17 -22.14 16.61
C ALA A 229 -4.34 -23.04 15.38
N PHE A 230 -4.20 -22.50 14.17
CA PHE A 230 -4.25 -23.28 12.94
C PHE A 230 -3.08 -24.26 12.81
N LEU A 231 -1.86 -23.82 13.14
CA LEU A 231 -0.68 -24.68 13.14
C LEU A 231 -0.76 -25.77 14.22
N GLY A 232 -1.21 -25.42 15.43
CA GLY A 232 -1.40 -26.36 16.53
C GLY A 232 -2.52 -27.37 16.25
N GLY A 233 -3.65 -26.91 15.70
CA GLY A 233 -4.75 -27.77 15.27
C GLY A 233 -4.35 -28.71 14.13
N GLY A 234 -3.60 -28.20 13.14
CA GLY A 234 -3.05 -29.01 12.05
C GLY A 234 -2.07 -30.08 12.54
N ALA A 235 -1.21 -29.74 13.52
CA ALA A 235 -0.31 -30.70 14.16
C ALA A 235 -1.07 -31.80 14.90
N LEU A 236 -2.16 -31.47 15.61
CA LEU A 236 -3.01 -32.46 16.28
C LEU A 236 -3.70 -33.41 15.31
N VAL A 237 -4.24 -32.90 14.20
CA VAL A 237 -4.85 -33.73 13.15
C VAL A 237 -3.82 -34.65 12.50
N LEU A 238 -2.63 -34.13 12.20
CA LEU A 238 -1.53 -34.93 11.66
C LEU A 238 -1.08 -36.01 12.66
N PHE A 239 -0.99 -35.69 13.94
CA PHE A 239 -0.63 -36.64 14.99
C PHE A 239 -1.69 -37.73 15.15
N ALA A 240 -2.98 -37.37 15.09
CA ALA A 240 -4.09 -38.32 15.12
C ALA A 240 -4.08 -39.24 13.88
N LEU A 241 -3.80 -38.70 12.70
CA LEU A 241 -3.66 -39.49 11.46
C LEU A 241 -2.46 -40.44 11.52
N LEU A 242 -1.30 -39.98 12.00
CA LEU A 242 -0.12 -40.82 12.18
C LEU A 242 -0.37 -41.92 13.23
N ALA A 243 -1.05 -41.61 14.33
CA ALA A 243 -1.42 -42.59 15.35
C ALA A 243 -2.45 -43.62 14.85
N LEU A 244 -3.32 -43.23 13.91
CA LEU A 244 -4.26 -44.14 13.24
C LEU A 244 -3.56 -45.03 12.19
N LEU A 245 -2.57 -44.51 11.47
CA LEU A 245 -1.78 -45.26 10.47
C LEU A 245 -0.71 -46.17 11.10
N ALA A 246 -0.33 -45.93 12.36
CA ALA A 246 0.58 -46.77 13.12
C ALA A 246 -0.10 -47.96 13.83
N ARG A 247 -1.40 -48.17 13.57
CA ARG A 247 -2.15 -49.38 13.94
C ARG A 247 -2.30 -50.30 12.73
#